data_AF-A0A9D6RGI8-F1
#
_entry.id   AF-A0A9D6RGI8-F1
#
_cell.length_a   1.000
_cell.length_b   1.000
_cell.length_c   1.000
_cell.angle_alpha   90.00
_cell.angle_beta   90.00
_cell.angle_gamma   90.00
#
_symmetry.space_group_name_H-M   'P 1'
#
loop_
_entity.id
_entity.type
_entity.pdbx_description
1 polymer ?
#
loop_
_entity_poly.entity_id
_entity_poly.type
_entity_poly.pdbx_seq_one_letter_code
_entity_poly.pdbx_strand_id
1 'polypeptide(L)'
;MNWILFALLTVVTWGVYGVLLHMGQSQMLPSGTLDAEARYKSFLFVGLAYFLVAVLAPLALLMMQGKAFSGYRSEGMFWSLIAGITGAIGAFGVLLAFGAGGKPYVVMSIIFAGAPIVNVAYSFYNHPPKDGWASIKPQFVLGIVLAAVGGYLVTYHRPDKPAPKPAAATATASPIKPGA
;
A
#
# COMPACT_ATOMS: atom_id res chain seq x y z
N MET A 1 -25.43 -10.71 3.06
CA MET A 1 -25.03 -9.54 2.24
C MET A 1 -23.96 -8.66 2.90
N ASN A 2 -23.86 -8.60 4.24
CA ASN A 2 -23.04 -7.61 4.96
C ASN A 2 -21.52 -7.66 4.68
N TRP A 3 -20.96 -8.81 4.31
CA TRP A 3 -19.51 -8.92 4.04
C TRP A 3 -19.07 -8.08 2.82
N ILE A 4 -19.96 -7.87 1.84
CA ILE A 4 -19.69 -7.00 0.68
C ILE A 4 -19.55 -5.55 1.16
N LEU A 5 -20.40 -5.10 2.08
CA LEU A 5 -20.30 -3.75 2.64
C LEU A 5 -18.97 -3.56 3.39
N PHE A 6 -18.51 -4.55 4.16
CA PHE A 6 -17.21 -4.47 4.83
C PHE A 6 -16.04 -4.49 3.83
N ALA A 7 -16.14 -5.28 2.76
CA ALA A 7 -15.14 -5.25 1.68
C ALA A 7 -15.11 -3.88 0.98
N LEU A 8 -16.27 -3.28 0.68
CA LEU A 8 -16.36 -1.94 0.10
C LEU A 8 -15.86 -0.86 1.06
N LEU A 9 -16.11 -0.99 2.36
CA LEU A 9 -15.50 -0.13 3.38
C LEU A 9 -13.98 -0.20 3.31
N THR A 10 -13.40 -1.39 3.17
CA THR A 10 -11.96 -1.57 2.96
C THR A 10 -11.49 -0.89 1.68
N VAL A 11 -12.21 -1.04 0.56
CA VAL A 11 -11.88 -0.36 -0.70
C VAL A 11 -11.83 1.15 -0.53
N VAL A 12 -12.83 1.74 0.15
CA VAL A 12 -12.87 3.18 0.39
C VAL A 12 -11.72 3.63 1.29
N THR A 13 -11.51 2.98 2.43
CA THR A 13 -10.49 3.39 3.40
C THR A 13 -9.07 3.23 2.85
N TRP A 14 -8.79 2.14 2.15
CA TRP A 14 -7.51 1.91 1.50
C TRP A 14 -7.32 2.74 0.23
N GLY A 15 -8.40 3.04 -0.49
CA GLY A 15 -8.36 3.93 -1.66
C GLY A 15 -7.91 5.34 -1.32
N VAL A 16 -8.39 5.89 -0.18
CA VAL A 16 -7.98 7.23 0.29
C VAL A 16 -6.68 7.21 1.10
N TYR A 17 -6.27 6.06 1.64
CA TYR A 17 -5.10 5.91 2.50
C TYR A 17 -3.84 6.54 1.91
N GLY A 18 -3.52 6.26 0.66
CA GLY A 18 -2.31 6.80 0.02
C GLY A 18 -2.28 8.32 -0.02
N VAL A 19 -3.44 8.95 -0.26
CA VAL A 19 -3.58 10.41 -0.28
C VAL A 19 -3.42 10.98 1.13
N LEU A 20 -4.11 10.39 2.12
CA LEU A 20 -4.02 10.81 3.51
C LEU A 20 -2.60 10.66 4.07
N LEU A 21 -1.91 9.56 3.75
CA LEU A 21 -0.53 9.35 4.17
C LEU A 21 0.41 10.37 3.52
N HIS A 22 0.28 10.62 2.22
CA HIS A 22 1.07 11.65 1.54
C HIS A 22 0.82 13.04 2.12
N MET A 23 -0.44 13.38 2.43
CA MET A 23 -0.78 14.63 3.12
C MET A 23 -0.12 14.71 4.50
N GLY A 24 -0.19 13.63 5.29
CA GLY A 24 0.46 13.54 6.60
C GLY A 24 1.97 13.76 6.51
N GLN A 25 2.63 13.17 5.50
CA GLN A 25 4.05 13.38 5.23
C GLN A 25 4.38 14.82 4.85
N SER A 26 3.59 15.43 3.96
CA SER A 26 3.81 16.80 3.48
C SER A 26 3.67 17.86 4.57
N GLN A 27 2.90 17.55 5.62
CA GLN A 27 2.61 18.46 6.73
C GLN A 27 3.35 18.06 8.03
N MET A 28 4.20 17.02 7.99
CA MET A 28 4.83 16.47 9.19
C MET A 28 5.87 17.41 9.80
N LEU A 29 6.61 18.13 8.94
CA LEU A 29 7.66 19.05 9.36
C LEU A 29 7.23 20.49 9.07
N PRO A 30 7.56 21.46 9.95
CA PRO A 30 7.20 22.87 9.74
C PRO A 30 7.72 23.47 8.42
N SER A 31 8.82 22.91 7.91
CA SER A 31 9.46 23.28 6.63
C SER A 31 8.69 22.80 5.39
N GLY A 32 7.72 21.88 5.54
CA GLY A 32 7.07 21.18 4.43
C GLY A 32 7.99 20.25 3.64
N THR A 33 9.18 19.92 4.18
CA THR A 33 10.15 19.07 3.50
C THR A 33 9.70 17.61 3.50
N LEU A 34 9.65 16.99 2.31
CA LEU A 34 9.31 15.58 2.12
C LEU A 34 10.57 14.69 2.14
N ASP A 35 11.25 14.65 3.29
CA ASP A 35 12.44 13.83 3.51
C ASP A 35 12.12 12.50 4.24
N ALA A 36 13.16 11.73 4.56
CA ALA A 36 13.00 10.44 5.25
C ALA A 36 12.43 10.61 6.67
N GLU A 37 12.76 11.71 7.35
CA GLU A 37 12.27 11.99 8.70
C GLU A 37 10.76 12.23 8.68
N ALA A 38 10.26 13.08 7.79
CA ALA A 38 8.83 13.33 7.60
C ALA A 38 8.06 12.02 7.32
N ARG A 39 8.63 11.14 6.49
CA ARG A 39 8.06 9.84 6.17
C ARG A 39 7.99 8.91 7.38
N TYR A 40 9.09 8.71 8.09
CA TYR A 40 9.12 7.80 9.23
C TYR A 40 8.26 8.29 10.40
N LYS A 41 8.26 9.59 10.69
CA LYS A 41 7.36 10.18 11.70
C LYS A 41 5.89 9.95 11.33
N SER A 42 5.52 10.15 10.06
CA SER A 42 4.16 9.86 9.59
C SER A 42 3.81 8.38 9.73
N PHE A 43 4.73 7.49 9.38
CA PHE A 43 4.51 6.05 9.52
C PHE A 43 4.36 5.61 10.98
N LEU A 44 5.06 6.27 11.90
CA LEU A 44 4.92 6.00 13.33
C LEU A 44 3.48 6.23 13.80
N PHE A 45 2.81 7.29 13.33
CA PHE A 45 1.40 7.54 13.61
C PHE A 45 0.47 6.51 12.94
N VAL A 46 0.84 5.97 11.77
CA VAL A 46 0.13 4.81 11.19
C VAL A 46 0.25 3.59 12.10
N GLY A 47 1.44 3.32 12.64
CA GLY A 47 1.67 2.25 13.62
C GLY A 47 0.85 2.43 14.90
N LEU A 48 0.76 3.66 15.41
CA LEU A 48 -0.12 3.98 16.54
C LEU A 48 -1.59 3.68 16.22
N ALA A 49 -2.07 4.10 15.03
CA ALA A 49 -3.42 3.79 14.60
C ALA A 49 -3.68 2.27 14.49
N TYR A 50 -2.68 1.50 14.04
CA TYR A 50 -2.77 0.03 14.01
C TYR A 50 -2.88 -0.55 15.41
N PHE A 51 -2.14 -0.03 16.39
CA PHE A 51 -2.33 -0.44 17.78
C PHE A 51 -3.75 -0.14 18.29
N LEU A 52 -4.23 1.08 18.09
CA LEU A 52 -5.58 1.48 18.54
C LEU A 52 -6.68 0.60 17.93
N VAL A 53 -6.61 0.34 16.62
CA VAL A 53 -7.68 -0.38 15.92
C VAL A 53 -7.48 -1.91 15.96
N ALA A 54 -6.27 -2.40 15.71
CA ALA A 54 -6.01 -3.84 15.62
C ALA A 54 -5.75 -4.51 16.97
N VAL A 55 -5.47 -3.75 18.04
CA VAL A 55 -5.30 -4.29 19.39
C VAL A 55 -6.46 -3.87 20.29
N LEU A 56 -6.69 -2.57 20.48
CA LEU A 56 -7.66 -2.12 21.49
C LEU A 56 -9.11 -2.43 21.11
N ALA A 57 -9.51 -2.23 19.85
CA ALA A 57 -10.88 -2.52 19.43
C ALA A 57 -11.28 -4.00 19.57
N PRO A 58 -10.52 -4.99 19.04
CA PRO A 58 -10.86 -6.40 19.25
C PRO A 58 -10.73 -6.82 20.72
N LEU A 59 -9.76 -6.28 21.46
CA LEU A 59 -9.64 -6.57 22.90
C LEU A 59 -10.88 -6.11 23.67
N ALA A 60 -11.37 -4.89 23.41
CA ALA A 60 -12.60 -4.39 24.04
C ALA A 60 -13.81 -5.28 23.72
N LEU A 61 -13.98 -5.69 22.45
CA LEU A 61 -15.05 -6.60 22.05
C LEU A 61 -14.95 -7.95 22.76
N LEU A 62 -13.74 -8.52 22.88
CA LEU A 62 -13.53 -9.78 23.57
C LEU A 62 -13.72 -9.67 25.09
N MET A 63 -13.36 -8.52 25.68
CA MET A 63 -13.63 -8.24 27.10
C MET A 63 -15.14 -8.19 27.36
N MET A 64 -15.90 -7.51 26.51
CA MET A 64 -17.37 -7.48 26.59
C MET A 64 -18.01 -8.87 26.43
N GLN A 65 -17.33 -9.78 25.73
CA GLN A 65 -17.78 -11.17 25.56
C GLN A 65 -17.25 -12.13 26.65
N GLY A 66 -16.43 -11.66 27.59
CA GLY A 66 -15.79 -12.50 28.61
C GLY A 66 -14.76 -13.50 28.06
N LYS A 67 -14.23 -13.26 26.86
CA LYS A 67 -13.33 -14.18 26.12
C LYS A 67 -11.94 -13.60 25.84
N ALA A 68 -11.62 -12.42 26.38
CA ALA A 68 -10.37 -11.71 26.10
C ALA A 68 -9.10 -12.53 26.30
N PHE A 69 -9.10 -13.48 27.25
CA PHE A 69 -7.90 -14.20 27.66
C PHE A 69 -8.06 -15.73 27.63
N SER A 70 -9.05 -16.26 26.90
CA SER A 70 -9.33 -17.70 26.84
C SER A 70 -9.66 -18.17 25.41
N GLY A 71 -9.44 -19.47 25.15
CA GLY A 71 -9.82 -20.08 23.87
C GLY A 71 -8.87 -19.84 22.68
N TYR A 72 -7.65 -19.34 22.93
CA TYR A 72 -6.66 -19.13 21.87
C TYR A 72 -5.97 -20.44 21.45
N ARG A 73 -5.84 -20.68 20.14
CA ARG A 73 -5.03 -21.76 19.56
C ARG A 73 -3.69 -21.21 19.08
N SER A 74 -2.57 -21.86 19.44
CA SER A 74 -1.20 -21.44 19.11
C SER A 74 -0.99 -21.22 17.60
N GLU A 75 -1.46 -22.17 16.79
CA GLU A 75 -1.40 -22.08 15.32
C GLU A 75 -2.17 -20.86 14.78
N GLY A 76 -3.36 -20.59 15.32
CA GLY A 76 -4.16 -19.43 14.93
C GLY A 76 -3.47 -18.11 15.28
N MET A 77 -2.86 -18.03 16.46
CA MET A 77 -2.08 -16.86 16.87
C MET A 77 -0.86 -16.64 15.96
N PHE A 78 -0.13 -17.71 15.63
CA PHE A 78 1.04 -17.65 14.77
C PHE A 78 0.69 -17.11 13.37
N TRP A 79 -0.29 -17.72 12.69
CA TRP A 79 -0.69 -17.26 11.35
C TRP A 79 -1.29 -15.84 11.37
N SER A 80 -2.01 -15.47 12.43
CA SER A 80 -2.54 -14.11 12.59
C SER A 80 -1.42 -13.08 12.76
N LEU A 81 -0.36 -13.44 13.51
CA LEU A 81 0.82 -12.59 13.65
C LEU A 81 1.56 -12.42 12.32
N ILE A 82 1.78 -13.51 11.58
CA ILE A 82 2.39 -13.46 10.24
C ILE A 82 1.55 -12.61 9.29
N ALA A 83 0.22 -12.75 9.31
CA ALA A 83 -0.68 -11.93 8.51
C ALA A 83 -0.55 -10.44 8.87
N GLY A 84 -0.51 -10.10 10.17
CA GLY A 84 -0.32 -8.74 10.65
C GLY A 84 1.03 -8.13 10.22
N ILE A 85 2.12 -8.90 10.35
CA ILE A 85 3.46 -8.48 9.90
C ILE A 85 3.46 -8.25 8.39
N THR A 86 2.86 -9.16 7.61
CA THR A 86 2.76 -9.03 6.15
C THR A 86 2.01 -7.76 5.75
N GLY A 87 0.90 -7.45 6.43
CA GLY A 87 0.16 -6.21 6.21
C GLY A 87 0.98 -4.96 6.56
N ALA A 88 1.71 -4.97 7.69
CA ALA A 88 2.57 -3.86 8.10
C ALA A 88 3.74 -3.63 7.13
N ILE A 89 4.37 -4.71 6.62
CA ILE A 89 5.39 -4.62 5.58
C ILE A 89 4.82 -4.01 4.30
N GLY A 90 3.61 -4.41 3.90
CA GLY A 90 2.91 -3.81 2.76
C GLY A 90 2.69 -2.30 2.90
N ALA A 91 2.21 -1.86 4.08
CA ALA A 91 2.05 -0.44 4.39
C ALA A 91 3.39 0.31 4.40
N PHE A 92 4.47 -0.30 4.91
CA PHE A 92 5.81 0.26 4.83
C PHE A 92 6.31 0.35 3.38
N GLY A 93 5.98 -0.61 2.53
CA GLY A 93 6.25 -0.55 1.09
C GLY A 93 5.62 0.67 0.41
N VAL A 94 4.40 1.05 0.79
CA VAL A 94 3.76 2.29 0.32
C VAL A 94 4.61 3.51 0.68
N LEU A 95 5.10 3.56 1.92
CA LEU A 95 5.97 4.64 2.40
C LEU A 95 7.24 4.76 1.53
N LEU A 96 7.90 3.62 1.28
CA LEU A 96 9.10 3.56 0.46
C LEU A 96 8.81 3.97 -0.99
N ALA A 97 7.67 3.55 -1.55
CA ALA A 97 7.26 3.94 -2.89
C ALA A 97 7.07 5.47 -3.02
N PHE A 98 6.45 6.11 -2.01
CA PHE A 98 6.36 7.58 -1.97
C PHE A 98 7.73 8.23 -1.82
N GLY A 99 8.61 7.66 -0.98
CA GLY A 99 9.99 8.11 -0.84
C GLY A 99 10.80 8.03 -2.14
N ALA A 100 10.48 7.08 -3.02
CA ALA A 100 11.06 6.92 -4.35
C ALA A 100 10.39 7.80 -5.44
N GLY A 101 9.48 8.71 -5.06
CA GLY A 101 8.78 9.61 -5.99
C GLY A 101 7.49 9.06 -6.59
N GLY A 102 6.97 7.94 -6.05
CA GLY A 102 5.68 7.39 -6.41
C GLY A 102 4.54 8.34 -6.04
N LYS A 103 3.63 8.59 -6.98
CA LYS A 103 2.44 9.42 -6.74
C LYS A 103 1.32 8.56 -6.13
N PRO A 104 0.53 9.07 -5.16
CA PRO A 104 -0.49 8.29 -4.46
C PRO A 104 -1.40 7.48 -5.39
N TYR A 105 -2.03 8.12 -6.37
CA TYR A 105 -2.97 7.44 -7.27
C TYR A 105 -2.29 6.37 -8.16
N VAL A 106 -1.02 6.57 -8.56
CA VAL A 106 -0.25 5.56 -9.32
C VAL A 106 0.09 4.37 -8.44
N VAL A 107 0.69 4.63 -7.28
CA VAL A 107 1.13 3.58 -6.35
C VAL A 107 -0.06 2.76 -5.89
N MET A 108 -1.16 3.43 -5.50
CA MET A 108 -2.39 2.75 -5.09
C MET A 108 -2.99 1.91 -6.23
N SER A 109 -3.01 2.42 -7.47
CA SER A 109 -3.52 1.67 -8.62
C SER A 109 -2.75 0.37 -8.86
N ILE A 110 -1.41 0.42 -8.82
CA ILE A 110 -0.56 -0.78 -8.97
C ILE A 110 -0.87 -1.80 -7.87
N ILE A 111 -0.97 -1.35 -6.61
CA ILE A 111 -1.19 -2.23 -5.46
C ILE A 111 -2.56 -2.90 -5.55
N PHE A 112 -3.63 -2.14 -5.78
CA PHE A 112 -4.99 -2.70 -5.79
C PHE A 112 -5.32 -3.50 -7.05
N ALA A 113 -4.68 -3.22 -8.18
CA ALA A 113 -4.75 -4.08 -9.36
C ALA A 113 -3.92 -5.36 -9.19
N GLY A 114 -2.77 -5.29 -8.53
CA GLY A 114 -1.84 -6.41 -8.36
C GLY A 114 -2.21 -7.37 -7.24
N ALA A 115 -2.78 -6.88 -6.13
CA ALA A 115 -3.09 -7.72 -4.96
C ALA A 115 -4.01 -8.90 -5.28
N PRO A 116 -5.10 -8.75 -6.08
CA PRO A 116 -5.90 -9.90 -6.51
C PRO A 116 -5.10 -10.92 -7.32
N ILE A 117 -4.18 -10.48 -8.17
CA ILE A 117 -3.35 -11.37 -9.01
C ILE A 117 -2.44 -12.23 -8.13
N VAL A 118 -1.75 -11.61 -7.16
CA VAL A 118 -0.91 -12.32 -6.18
C VAL A 118 -1.74 -13.29 -5.35
N ASN A 119 -2.92 -12.86 -4.90
CA ASN A 119 -3.82 -13.73 -4.14
C ASN A 119 -4.25 -14.96 -4.94
N VAL A 120 -4.58 -14.81 -6.22
CA VAL A 120 -4.91 -15.94 -7.11
C VAL A 120 -3.72 -16.86 -7.32
N ALA A 121 -2.54 -16.32 -7.62
CA ALA A 121 -1.33 -17.12 -7.80
C ALA A 121 -0.98 -17.93 -6.55
N TYR A 122 -1.00 -17.28 -5.37
CA TYR A 122 -0.76 -17.95 -4.09
C TYR A 122 -1.84 -18.99 -3.77
N SER A 123 -3.10 -18.69 -4.04
CA SER A 123 -4.21 -19.63 -3.83
C SER A 123 -4.09 -20.86 -4.71
N PHE A 124 -3.76 -20.70 -6.00
CA PHE A 124 -3.57 -21.84 -6.90
C PHE A 124 -2.33 -22.65 -6.56
N TYR A 125 -1.26 -22.02 -6.06
CA TYR A 125 -0.07 -22.72 -5.61
C TYR A 125 -0.36 -23.62 -4.40
N ASN A 126 -1.08 -23.12 -3.38
CA ASN A 126 -1.36 -23.88 -2.16
C ASN A 126 -2.59 -24.79 -2.29
N HIS A 127 -3.54 -24.42 -3.14
CA HIS A 127 -4.80 -25.13 -3.36
C HIS A 127 -5.06 -25.25 -4.87
N PRO A 128 -4.32 -26.14 -5.56
CA PRO A 128 -4.54 -26.37 -6.98
C PRO A 128 -6.00 -26.83 -7.25
N PRO A 129 -6.59 -26.46 -8.39
CA PRO A 129 -7.98 -26.81 -8.70
C PRO A 129 -8.19 -28.33 -8.67
N LYS A 130 -9.07 -28.80 -7.78
CA LYS A 130 -9.31 -30.24 -7.57
C LYS A 130 -9.84 -30.92 -8.82
N ASP A 131 -10.63 -30.20 -9.62
CA ASP A 131 -11.22 -30.68 -10.87
C ASP A 131 -10.32 -30.39 -12.10
N GLY A 132 -9.04 -30.07 -11.87
CA GLY A 132 -8.05 -29.75 -12.90
C GLY A 132 -8.14 -28.32 -13.41
N TRP A 133 -7.08 -27.85 -14.07
CA TRP A 133 -6.98 -26.47 -14.57
C TRP A 133 -8.07 -26.08 -15.58
N ALA A 134 -8.62 -27.06 -16.30
CA ALA A 134 -9.73 -26.86 -17.24
C ALA A 134 -11.06 -26.48 -16.55
N SER A 135 -11.19 -26.72 -15.24
CA SER A 135 -12.37 -26.32 -14.45
C SER A 135 -12.43 -24.82 -14.14
N ILE A 136 -11.32 -24.10 -14.35
CA ILE A 136 -11.28 -22.66 -14.13
C ILE A 136 -12.12 -21.97 -15.19
N LYS A 137 -13.19 -21.29 -14.75
CA LYS A 137 -14.06 -20.52 -15.63
C LYS A 137 -13.26 -19.44 -16.39
N PRO A 138 -13.35 -19.34 -17.72
CA PRO A 138 -12.62 -18.34 -18.50
C PRO A 138 -12.88 -16.90 -18.05
N GLN A 139 -14.09 -16.61 -17.55
CA GLN A 139 -14.47 -15.29 -17.01
C GLN A 139 -13.62 -14.88 -15.79
N PHE A 140 -13.20 -15.84 -14.98
CA PHE A 140 -12.32 -15.57 -13.83
C PHE A 140 -10.95 -15.11 -14.31
N VAL A 141 -10.35 -15.83 -15.27
CA VAL A 141 -9.07 -15.47 -15.87
C VAL A 141 -9.16 -14.11 -16.57
N LEU A 142 -10.23 -13.88 -17.32
CA LEU A 142 -10.50 -12.59 -17.94
C LEU A 142 -10.55 -11.46 -16.90
N GLY A 143 -11.21 -11.66 -15.77
CA GLY A 143 -11.24 -10.67 -14.68
C GLY A 143 -9.85 -10.31 -14.15
N ILE A 144 -8.96 -11.29 -14.00
CA ILE A 144 -7.57 -11.07 -13.59
C ILE A 144 -6.79 -10.27 -14.65
N VAL A 145 -6.95 -10.59 -15.93
CA VAL A 145 -6.33 -9.84 -17.02
C VAL A 145 -6.85 -8.40 -17.06
N LEU A 146 -8.18 -8.21 -16.90
CA LEU A 146 -8.78 -6.88 -16.87
C LEU A 146 -8.31 -6.04 -15.68
N ALA A 147 -8.10 -6.64 -14.50
CA ALA A 147 -7.49 -5.96 -13.36
C ALA A 147 -6.08 -5.48 -13.67
N ALA A 148 -5.24 -6.34 -14.26
CA ALA A 148 -3.88 -6.00 -14.66
C ALA A 148 -3.84 -4.88 -15.70
N VAL A 149 -4.67 -4.99 -16.74
CA VAL A 149 -4.79 -3.99 -17.81
C VAL A 149 -5.31 -2.66 -17.25
N GLY A 150 -6.34 -2.68 -16.40
CA GLY A 150 -6.87 -1.48 -15.76
C GLY A 150 -5.81 -0.75 -14.92
N GLY A 151 -5.07 -1.48 -14.09
CA GLY A 151 -3.96 -0.93 -13.30
C GLY A 151 -2.86 -0.33 -14.16
N TYR A 152 -2.50 -1.01 -15.26
CA TYR A 152 -1.54 -0.51 -16.25
C TYR A 152 -2.02 0.78 -16.90
N LEU A 153 -3.26 0.83 -17.39
CA LEU A 153 -3.80 2.00 -18.09
C LEU A 153 -3.82 3.23 -17.18
N VAL A 154 -4.26 3.09 -15.93
CA VAL A 154 -4.27 4.17 -14.93
C VAL A 154 -2.86 4.67 -14.63
N THR A 155 -1.89 3.75 -14.54
CA THR A 155 -0.49 4.09 -14.26
C THR A 155 0.19 4.77 -15.44
N TYR A 156 -0.03 4.27 -16.65
CA TYR A 156 0.66 4.69 -17.87
C TYR A 156 0.08 5.99 -18.44
N HIS A 157 -1.25 6.12 -18.50
CA HIS A 157 -1.95 7.30 -19.03
C HIS A 157 -2.23 8.38 -17.99
N ARG A 158 -1.41 8.45 -16.93
CA ARG A 158 -1.51 9.48 -15.90
C ARG A 158 -1.39 10.91 -16.48
N PRO A 159 -2.16 11.88 -15.97
CA PRO A 159 -2.32 13.21 -16.57
C PRO A 159 -1.09 14.13 -16.47
N ASP A 160 -0.06 13.71 -15.74
CA ASP A 160 1.04 14.49 -15.20
C ASP A 160 2.39 13.87 -15.58
N LYS A 161 2.61 13.73 -16.90
CA LYS A 161 3.91 13.34 -17.48
C LYS A 161 5.02 14.24 -16.90
N PRO A 162 6.15 13.68 -16.44
CA PRO A 162 7.28 14.49 -15.99
C PRO A 162 7.72 15.39 -17.15
N ALA A 163 7.90 16.69 -16.89
CA ALA A 163 8.58 17.57 -17.83
C ALA A 163 9.98 16.99 -18.12
N PRO A 164 10.48 17.05 -19.37
CA PRO A 164 11.86 16.67 -19.66
C PRO A 164 12.79 17.44 -18.73
N LYS A 165 13.68 16.73 -18.03
CA LYS A 165 14.69 17.34 -17.16
C LYS A 165 15.45 18.39 -17.99
N PRO A 166 15.49 19.68 -17.59
CA PRO A 166 16.31 20.65 -18.29
C PRO A 166 17.74 20.12 -18.33
N ALA A 167 18.32 20.01 -19.52
CA ALA A 167 19.73 19.71 -19.66
C ALA A 167 20.50 20.76 -18.84
N ALA A 168 21.30 20.30 -17.88
CA ALA A 168 22.09 21.19 -17.05
C ALA A 168 22.95 22.06 -17.97
N ALA A 169 22.62 23.36 -18.02
CA ALA A 169 23.44 24.33 -18.72
C ALA A 169 24.83 24.28 -18.07
N THR A 170 25.80 23.83 -18.85
CA THR A 170 27.21 23.79 -18.46
C THR A 170 27.60 25.24 -18.18
N ALA A 171 27.82 25.56 -16.91
CA ALA A 171 28.28 26.88 -16.51
C ALA A 171 29.65 27.13 -17.17
N THR A 172 29.67 27.95 -18.22
CA THR A 172 30.90 28.52 -18.78
C THR A 172 31.54 29.36 -17.70
N ALA A 173 32.63 28.86 -17.12
CA ALA A 173 33.49 29.63 -16.23
C ALA A 173 34.10 30.81 -17.00
N SER A 174 33.79 32.04 -16.58
CA SER A 174 34.51 33.23 -17.04
C SER A 174 35.92 33.23 -16.46
N PRO A 175 36.97 33.53 -17.25
CA PRO A 175 38.33 33.59 -16.73
C PRO A 175 38.53 34.85 -15.88
N ILE A 176 39.01 34.67 -14.65
CA ILE A 176 39.44 35.73 -13.74
C ILE A 176 40.70 36.37 -14.33
N LYS A 177 40.66 37.69 -14.55
CA LYS A 177 41.82 38.51 -14.95
C LYS A 177 42.69 38.79 -13.72
N PRO A 178 44.02 38.54 -13.73
CA PRO A 178 44.89 38.96 -12.62
C PRO A 178 45.13 40.47 -12.72
N GLY A 179 44.78 41.21 -11.66
CA GLY A 179 45.15 42.61 -11.48
C GLY A 179 46.48 42.74 -10.75
N ALA A 180 47.35 43.58 -11.30
CA ALA A 180 48.68 43.95 -10.83
C ALA A 180 48.68 44.82 -9.56
#